data_AF-A0A938ND91-F1
#
_entry.id   AF-A0A938ND91-F1
#
_cell.length_a   1.000
_cell.length_b   1.000
_cell.length_c   1.000
_cell.angle_alpha   90.00
_cell.angle_beta   90.00
_cell.angle_gamma   90.00
#
_symmetry.space_group_name_H-M   'P 1'
#
loop_
_entity.id
_entity.type
_entity.pdbx_description
1 polymer ?
#
loop_
_entity_poly.entity_id
_entity_poly.type
_entity_poly.pdbx_seq_one_letter_code
_entity_poly.pdbx_strand_id
1 'polypeptide(L)'
;MPSCPSAVNDSILMGLPFVLKDNMSCAGTPTGCASRLLAGYVSPYDATAAARLAAAGGAYFGKTNMDEFAMGSSGEHSAYGPTRNPWNLACSPGGSSSGSAAAVAADLALFALGSDTGGSIRLPAAFCGVVGVKPSYGRVSRYGLVAFASSLDQIGPITKSVADAALILELILGHDPRDATSLRAPVPP
;
A
#
# COMPACT_ATOMS: atom_id res chain seq x y z
N MET A 1 -12.56 -25.20 -17.17
CA MET A 1 -11.45 -24.24 -17.19
C MET A 1 -11.88 -23.06 -18.03
N PRO A 2 -12.08 -21.85 -17.48
CA PRO A 2 -12.36 -20.69 -18.31
C PRO A 2 -11.07 -20.23 -19.00
N SER A 3 -11.20 -19.97 -20.29
CA SER A 3 -10.17 -19.55 -21.24
C SER A 3 -9.36 -18.33 -20.77
N CYS A 4 -8.04 -18.42 -20.89
CA CYS A 4 -7.12 -17.28 -20.79
C CYS A 4 -7.53 -16.20 -21.83
N PRO A 5 -7.84 -14.95 -21.42
CA PRO A 5 -7.98 -13.87 -22.39
C PRO A 5 -6.58 -13.47 -22.87
N SER A 6 -6.27 -13.89 -24.10
CA SER A 6 -5.11 -13.45 -24.88
C SER A 6 -5.34 -12.04 -25.43
N ALA A 7 -5.19 -11.03 -24.58
CA ALA A 7 -4.95 -9.66 -25.02
C ALA A 7 -3.99 -9.03 -24.02
N VAL A 8 -2.75 -8.76 -24.45
CA VAL A 8 -1.93 -7.76 -23.77
C VAL A 8 -2.71 -6.46 -23.96
N ASN A 9 -3.45 -6.08 -22.94
CA ASN A 9 -4.12 -4.79 -22.89
C ASN A 9 -3.00 -3.75 -22.77
N ASP A 10 -3.04 -2.67 -23.57
CA ASP A 10 -2.09 -1.53 -23.51
C ASP A 10 -2.27 -0.71 -22.22
N SER A 11 -2.47 -1.39 -21.09
CA SER A 11 -2.59 -0.84 -19.76
C SER A 11 -1.19 -0.57 -19.19
N ILE A 12 -1.00 0.58 -18.53
CA ILE A 12 0.31 1.06 -18.07
C ILE A 12 1.08 0.01 -17.27
N LEU A 13 0.39 -0.78 -16.44
CA LEU A 13 1.02 -1.78 -15.59
C LEU A 13 1.11 -3.18 -16.21
N MET A 14 0.46 -3.49 -17.33
CA MET A 14 0.64 -4.77 -18.07
C MET A 14 0.76 -6.06 -17.22
N GLY A 15 0.03 -6.19 -16.10
CA GLY A 15 0.11 -7.34 -15.19
C GLY A 15 1.23 -7.30 -14.14
N LEU A 16 1.92 -6.17 -13.95
CA LEU A 16 2.97 -6.03 -12.94
C LEU A 16 2.41 -6.31 -11.52
N PRO A 17 3.03 -7.20 -10.74
CA PRO A 17 2.54 -7.59 -9.43
C PRO A 17 2.78 -6.50 -8.38
N PHE A 18 1.76 -6.25 -7.57
CA PHE A 18 1.84 -5.33 -6.43
C PHE A 18 1.19 -5.90 -5.18
N VAL A 19 1.62 -5.39 -4.03
CA VAL A 19 1.07 -5.76 -2.73
C VAL A 19 0.47 -4.56 -2.01
N LEU A 20 -0.52 -4.82 -1.16
CA LEU A 20 -1.22 -3.79 -0.38
C LEU A 20 -0.91 -3.95 1.11
N LYS A 21 -0.63 -2.86 1.82
CA LYS A 21 -0.64 -2.90 3.28
C LYS A 21 -1.99 -3.41 3.81
N ASP A 22 -1.96 -4.23 4.86
CA ASP A 22 -3.14 -4.94 5.34
C ASP A 22 -4.26 -4.05 5.94
N ASN A 23 -4.04 -2.74 6.05
CA ASN A 23 -5.08 -1.77 6.41
C ASN A 23 -5.78 -1.12 5.21
N MET A 24 -5.57 -1.63 3.99
CA MET A 24 -6.33 -1.22 2.81
C MET A 24 -7.31 -2.32 2.41
N SER A 25 -8.55 -1.93 2.16
CA SER A 25 -9.60 -2.83 1.68
C SER A 25 -9.33 -3.28 0.25
N CYS A 26 -9.48 -4.59 0.00
CA CYS A 26 -9.48 -5.18 -1.34
C CYS A 26 -10.56 -6.28 -1.39
N ALA A 27 -11.52 -6.12 -2.30
CA ALA A 27 -12.76 -6.89 -2.32
C ALA A 27 -12.49 -8.41 -2.38
N GLY A 28 -13.17 -9.16 -1.52
CA GLY A 28 -13.03 -10.62 -1.45
C GLY A 28 -11.75 -11.11 -0.78
N THR A 29 -10.90 -10.21 -0.27
CA THR A 29 -9.67 -10.56 0.44
C THR A 29 -9.73 -10.18 1.92
N PRO A 30 -8.99 -10.87 2.81
CA PRO A 30 -8.86 -10.45 4.20
C PRO A 30 -8.23 -9.06 4.36
N THR A 31 -8.73 -8.29 5.33
CA THR A 31 -8.16 -6.99 5.73
C THR A 31 -8.13 -6.93 7.25
N GLY A 32 -7.06 -7.44 7.84
CA GLY A 32 -6.94 -7.68 9.27
C GLY A 32 -6.31 -6.52 10.05
N CYS A 33 -5.69 -5.55 9.37
CA CYS A 33 -4.91 -4.47 9.99
C CYS A 33 -3.85 -4.97 10.98
N ALA A 34 -3.31 -6.17 10.75
CA ALA A 34 -2.44 -6.89 11.68
C ALA A 34 -3.00 -7.03 13.12
N SER A 35 -4.33 -6.97 13.26
CA SER A 35 -5.04 -7.10 14.54
C SER A 35 -5.81 -8.42 14.61
N ARG A 36 -5.93 -8.97 15.83
CA ARG A 36 -6.86 -10.07 16.10
C ARG A 36 -8.32 -9.61 16.15
N LEU A 37 -8.60 -8.31 16.33
CA LEU A 37 -9.96 -7.79 16.36
C LEU A 37 -10.69 -7.95 15.02
N LEU A 38 -9.94 -7.95 13.91
CA LEU A 38 -10.47 -8.11 12.56
C LEU A 38 -10.21 -9.52 12.00
N ALA A 39 -9.91 -10.50 12.86
CA ALA A 39 -9.76 -11.89 12.43
C ALA A 39 -11.04 -12.38 11.73
N GLY A 40 -10.91 -12.84 10.48
CA GLY A 40 -12.04 -13.28 9.66
C GLY A 40 -12.77 -12.18 8.89
N TYR A 41 -12.40 -10.90 9.05
CA TYR A 41 -12.95 -9.83 8.23
C TYR A 41 -12.46 -9.95 6.78
N VAL A 42 -13.41 -9.98 5.84
CA VAL A 42 -13.15 -9.96 4.39
C VAL A 42 -13.75 -8.67 3.83
N SER A 43 -12.94 -7.90 3.11
CA SER A 43 -13.36 -6.62 2.56
C SER A 43 -14.47 -6.82 1.51
N PRO A 44 -15.59 -6.08 1.60
CA PRO A 44 -16.67 -6.16 0.61
C PRO A 44 -16.50 -5.19 -0.56
N TYR A 45 -15.46 -4.35 -0.54
CA TYR A 45 -15.16 -3.35 -1.57
C TYR A 45 -13.65 -3.07 -1.65
N ASP A 46 -13.22 -2.44 -2.74
CA ASP A 46 -11.84 -2.01 -2.93
C ASP A 46 -11.61 -0.57 -2.45
N ALA A 47 -10.46 -0.34 -1.81
CA ALA A 47 -9.93 0.99 -1.63
C ALA A 47 -9.72 1.66 -3.00
N THR A 48 -9.97 2.97 -3.09
CA THR A 48 -9.91 3.69 -4.37
C THR A 48 -8.54 3.58 -5.02
N ALA A 49 -7.46 3.64 -4.24
CA ALA A 49 -6.09 3.48 -4.74
C ALA A 49 -5.85 2.07 -5.33
N ALA A 50 -6.35 1.02 -4.67
CA ALA A 50 -6.24 -0.35 -5.16
C ALA A 50 -7.05 -0.56 -6.45
N ALA A 51 -8.28 -0.02 -6.51
CA ALA A 51 -9.13 -0.09 -7.69
C ALA A 51 -8.49 0.62 -8.91
N ARG A 52 -7.83 1.77 -8.69
CA ARG A 52 -7.09 2.49 -9.74
C ARG A 52 -5.92 1.67 -10.29
N LEU A 53 -5.13 1.02 -9.43
CA LEU A 53 -4.04 0.15 -9.86
C LEU A 53 -4.56 -1.07 -10.64
N ALA A 54 -5.64 -1.69 -10.19
CA ALA A 54 -6.27 -2.80 -10.91
C ALA A 54 -6.78 -2.35 -12.29
N ALA A 55 -7.42 -1.17 -12.38
CA ALA A 55 -7.87 -0.59 -13.65
C ALA A 55 -6.70 -0.23 -14.59
N ALA A 56 -5.53 0.13 -14.03
CA ALA A 56 -4.29 0.35 -14.78
C ALA A 56 -3.58 -0.95 -15.19
N GLY A 57 -4.17 -2.12 -14.92
CA GLY A 57 -3.65 -3.44 -15.29
C GLY A 57 -2.70 -4.06 -14.26
N GLY A 58 -2.64 -3.53 -13.04
CA GLY A 58 -1.80 -4.10 -11.97
C GLY A 58 -2.34 -5.45 -11.48
N ALA A 59 -1.45 -6.39 -11.22
CA ALA A 59 -1.80 -7.70 -10.66
C ALA A 59 -1.67 -7.67 -9.12
N TYR A 60 -2.81 -7.72 -8.42
CA TYR A 60 -2.78 -7.82 -6.96
C TYR A 60 -2.21 -9.19 -6.53
N PHE A 61 -1.15 -9.15 -5.72
CA PHE A 61 -0.43 -10.34 -5.26
C PHE A 61 -0.75 -10.73 -3.81
N GLY A 62 -1.03 -9.76 -2.93
CA GLY A 62 -1.34 -10.07 -1.53
C GLY A 62 -1.32 -8.87 -0.58
N LYS A 63 -1.59 -9.17 0.70
CA LYS A 63 -1.52 -8.20 1.81
C LYS A 63 -0.16 -8.28 2.52
N THR A 64 0.40 -7.14 2.90
CA THR A 64 1.66 -7.09 3.67
C THR A 64 1.41 -6.82 5.14
N ASN A 65 2.24 -7.45 5.98
CA ASN A 65 2.24 -7.24 7.42
C ASN A 65 2.52 -5.77 7.80
N MET A 66 2.12 -5.39 9.01
CA MET A 66 2.21 -4.04 9.56
C MET A 66 2.13 -4.07 11.08
N ASP A 67 2.48 -2.99 11.76
CA ASP A 67 2.10 -2.83 13.17
C ASP A 67 0.57 -2.72 13.29
N GLU A 68 0.00 -3.28 14.36
CA GLU A 68 -1.45 -3.36 14.60
C GLU A 68 -2.13 -1.99 14.47
N PHE A 69 -3.17 -1.90 13.63
CA PHE A 69 -3.86 -0.64 13.27
C PHE A 69 -2.94 0.52 12.84
N ALA A 70 -1.78 0.19 12.28
CA ALA A 70 -0.76 1.13 11.86
C ALA A 70 -0.08 1.90 13.02
N MET A 71 -0.30 1.48 14.27
CA MET A 71 0.22 2.10 15.49
C MET A 71 1.57 1.49 15.89
N GLY A 72 2.62 1.84 15.15
CA GLY A 72 3.97 1.41 15.46
C GLY A 72 5.00 1.93 14.46
N SER A 73 6.26 1.77 14.83
CA SER A 73 7.42 2.31 14.07
C SER A 73 8.51 1.28 13.83
N SER A 74 8.35 0.04 14.28
CA SER A 74 9.38 -1.01 14.19
C SER A 74 8.94 -2.26 13.43
N GLY A 75 7.65 -2.46 13.16
CA GLY A 75 7.15 -3.70 12.57
C GLY A 75 7.08 -4.87 13.54
N GLU A 76 7.22 -4.63 14.85
CA GLU A 76 7.19 -5.64 15.91
C GLU A 76 5.83 -5.76 16.60
N HIS A 77 4.94 -4.76 16.46
CA HIS A 77 3.64 -4.73 17.11
C HIS A 77 2.53 -5.31 16.24
N SER A 78 2.84 -6.25 15.35
CA SER A 78 1.83 -7.04 14.64
C SER A 78 1.32 -8.14 15.56
N ALA A 79 0.01 -8.34 15.63
CA ALA A 79 -0.57 -9.45 16.39
C ALA A 79 -0.22 -10.85 15.82
N TYR A 80 0.37 -10.88 14.62
CA TYR A 80 0.81 -12.07 13.90
C TYR A 80 2.34 -12.25 13.88
N GLY A 81 3.07 -11.38 14.58
CA GLY A 81 4.53 -11.45 14.73
C GLY A 81 5.31 -10.48 13.84
N PRO A 82 6.61 -10.29 14.13
CA PRO A 82 7.39 -9.21 13.56
C PRO A 82 7.74 -9.43 12.09
N THR A 83 7.84 -8.34 11.34
CA THR A 83 8.54 -8.34 10.03
C THR A 83 10.03 -8.16 10.25
N ARG A 84 10.88 -8.80 9.44
CA ARG A 84 12.36 -8.67 9.52
C ARG A 84 12.91 -7.81 8.39
N ASN A 85 13.97 -7.06 8.68
CA ASN A 85 14.66 -6.24 7.67
C ASN A 85 15.48 -7.13 6.71
N PRO A 86 15.28 -7.06 5.39
CA PRO A 86 16.04 -7.87 4.42
C PRO A 86 17.56 -7.65 4.44
N TRP A 87 18.03 -6.47 4.85
CA TRP A 87 19.46 -6.17 4.93
C TRP A 87 20.13 -6.75 6.17
N ASN A 88 19.37 -6.96 7.25
CA ASN A 88 19.82 -7.64 8.46
C ASN A 88 18.60 -8.14 9.24
N LEU A 89 18.41 -9.47 9.27
CA LEU A 89 17.25 -10.10 9.91
C LEU A 89 17.17 -9.88 11.44
N ALA A 90 18.26 -9.45 12.08
CA ALA A 90 18.27 -9.07 13.49
C ALA A 90 17.76 -7.64 13.75
N CYS A 91 17.60 -6.82 12.69
CA CYS A 91 17.17 -5.44 12.79
C CYS A 91 15.70 -5.25 12.38
N SER A 92 15.11 -4.17 12.87
CA SER A 92 13.78 -3.73 12.48
C SER A 92 13.76 -3.24 11.02
N PRO A 93 12.69 -3.55 10.25
CA PRO A 93 12.44 -2.94 8.94
C PRO A 93 11.80 -1.54 9.04
N GLY A 94 11.59 -1.00 10.24
CA GLY A 94 10.76 0.18 10.48
C GLY A 94 9.27 -0.15 10.41
N GLY A 95 8.41 0.86 10.57
CA GLY A 95 6.96 0.67 10.58
C GLY A 95 6.16 1.97 10.42
N SER A 96 4.85 1.90 10.23
CA SER A 96 4.04 0.67 10.28
C SER A 96 3.84 -0.05 8.96
N SER A 97 4.30 0.47 7.81
CA SER A 97 4.28 -0.25 6.52
C SER A 97 5.48 -1.21 6.37
N SER A 98 5.78 -1.95 7.44
CA SER A 98 6.97 -2.78 7.59
C SER A 98 7.05 -3.87 6.52
N GLY A 99 5.98 -4.64 6.34
CA GLY A 99 5.90 -5.69 5.34
C GLY A 99 6.00 -5.16 3.91
N SER A 100 5.44 -3.98 3.64
CA SER A 100 5.51 -3.35 2.31
C SER A 100 6.95 -3.00 1.92
N ALA A 101 7.68 -2.34 2.82
CA ALA A 101 9.07 -1.96 2.54
C ALA A 101 10.00 -3.17 2.47
N ALA A 102 9.84 -4.13 3.38
CA ALA A 102 10.62 -5.37 3.36
C ALA A 102 10.35 -6.20 2.08
N ALA A 103 9.10 -6.30 1.64
CA ALA A 103 8.74 -7.04 0.43
C ALA A 103 9.38 -6.42 -0.84
N VAL A 104 9.31 -5.10 -0.98
CA VAL A 104 9.92 -4.40 -2.13
C VAL A 104 11.46 -4.49 -2.09
N ALA A 105 12.06 -4.31 -0.91
CA ALA A 105 13.51 -4.42 -0.75
C ALA A 105 14.04 -5.83 -1.07
N ALA A 106 13.27 -6.87 -0.74
CA ALA A 106 13.61 -8.28 -0.96
C ALA A 106 13.13 -8.85 -2.31
N ASP A 107 12.69 -8.03 -3.27
CA ASP A 107 12.19 -8.47 -4.58
C ASP A 107 10.98 -9.42 -4.53
N LEU A 108 10.20 -9.39 -3.44
CA LEU A 108 8.95 -10.17 -3.32
C LEU A 108 7.77 -9.48 -4.01
N ALA A 109 7.87 -8.17 -4.26
CA ALA A 109 6.91 -7.39 -5.01
C ALA A 109 7.64 -6.27 -5.78
N LEU A 110 7.15 -5.91 -6.96
CA LEU A 110 7.75 -4.81 -7.73
C LEU A 110 7.49 -3.45 -7.07
N PHE A 111 6.30 -3.29 -6.49
CA PHE A 111 5.94 -2.14 -5.68
C PHE A 111 4.85 -2.50 -4.68
N ALA A 112 4.65 -1.61 -3.71
CA ALA A 112 3.62 -1.74 -2.71
C ALA A 112 2.90 -0.42 -2.49
N LEU A 113 1.67 -0.49 -1.98
CA LEU A 113 1.04 0.65 -1.33
C LEU A 113 1.19 0.54 0.19
N GLY A 114 1.72 1.59 0.81
CA GLY A 114 1.77 1.76 2.26
C GLY A 114 0.82 2.85 2.73
N SER A 115 0.72 3.01 4.06
CA SER A 115 -0.01 4.12 4.69
C SER A 115 0.93 4.92 5.58
N ASP A 116 0.83 6.25 5.55
CA ASP A 116 1.65 7.17 6.34
C ASP A 116 0.74 8.11 7.13
N THR A 117 0.92 8.11 8.45
CA THR A 117 0.24 9.01 9.39
C THR A 117 1.27 9.92 10.07
N GLY A 118 2.38 9.33 10.53
CA GLY A 118 3.48 10.03 11.20
C GLY A 118 4.87 9.63 10.68
N GLY A 119 4.97 9.10 9.46
CA GLY A 119 6.20 8.55 8.90
C GLY A 119 6.07 7.10 8.41
N SER A 120 4.89 6.51 8.50
CA SER A 120 4.69 5.07 8.35
C SER A 120 4.91 4.51 6.93
N ILE A 121 5.14 5.34 5.91
CA ILE A 121 5.71 4.95 4.60
C ILE A 121 7.21 5.25 4.58
N ARG A 122 7.58 6.48 4.97
CA ARG A 122 8.94 7.01 4.81
C ARG A 122 9.98 6.32 5.72
N LEU A 123 9.61 6.05 6.97
CA LEU A 123 10.46 5.40 7.96
C LEU A 123 10.84 3.97 7.53
N PRO A 124 9.89 3.05 7.23
CA PRO A 124 10.24 1.71 6.79
C PRO A 124 10.96 1.71 5.44
N ALA A 125 10.63 2.64 4.54
CA ALA A 125 11.36 2.79 3.28
C ALA A 125 12.85 3.15 3.52
N ALA A 126 13.13 4.08 4.43
CA ALA A 126 14.50 4.43 4.81
C ALA A 126 15.25 3.24 5.44
N PHE A 127 14.61 2.48 6.32
CA PHE A 127 15.22 1.33 7.00
C PHE A 127 15.49 0.16 6.04
N CYS A 128 14.64 -0.01 5.03
CA CYS A 128 14.78 -1.06 4.02
C CYS A 128 15.49 -0.59 2.75
N GLY A 129 16.04 0.64 2.71
CA GLY A 129 16.81 1.13 1.57
C GLY A 129 16.01 1.25 0.26
N VAL A 130 14.72 1.63 0.34
CA VAL A 130 13.82 1.80 -0.80
C VAL A 130 13.18 3.19 -0.82
N VAL A 131 12.48 3.54 -1.90
CA VAL A 131 11.78 4.81 -2.05
C VAL A 131 10.38 4.70 -1.45
N GLY A 132 10.01 5.63 -0.57
CA GLY A 132 8.67 5.73 0.01
C GLY A 132 8.15 7.16 -0.03
N VAL A 133 6.98 7.38 -0.64
CA VAL A 133 6.40 8.72 -0.83
C VAL A 133 5.12 8.86 -0.04
N LYS A 134 5.09 9.84 0.89
CA LYS A 134 3.84 10.36 1.44
C LYS A 134 3.34 11.49 0.55
N PRO A 135 2.21 11.35 -0.15
CA PRO A 135 1.69 12.45 -0.96
C PRO A 135 1.23 13.64 -0.12
N SER A 136 1.01 14.78 -0.78
CA SER A 136 0.30 15.91 -0.16
C SER A 136 -1.11 15.47 0.26
N TYR A 137 -1.56 15.95 1.41
CA TYR A 137 -2.84 15.53 1.97
C TYR A 137 -4.01 15.79 1.00
N GLY A 138 -4.87 14.79 0.84
CA GLY A 138 -6.03 14.81 -0.05
C GLY A 138 -5.72 14.54 -1.53
N ARG A 139 -4.46 14.29 -1.92
CA ARG A 139 -4.10 13.99 -3.32
C ARG A 139 -4.41 12.55 -3.73
N VAL A 140 -4.33 11.62 -2.79
CA VAL A 140 -4.78 10.23 -2.95
C VAL A 140 -5.99 10.03 -2.03
N SER A 141 -7.03 9.38 -2.53
CA SER A 141 -8.24 9.09 -1.75
C SER A 141 -7.91 8.19 -0.55
N ARG A 142 -8.52 8.51 0.60
CA ARG A 142 -8.48 7.69 1.81
C ARG A 142 -9.61 6.66 1.87
N TYR A 143 -10.53 6.65 0.90
CA TYR A 143 -11.62 5.68 0.87
C TYR A 143 -11.10 4.25 0.78
N GLY A 144 -11.50 3.42 1.75
CA GLY A 144 -11.02 2.04 1.93
C GLY A 144 -9.69 1.90 2.66
N LEU A 145 -9.11 2.98 3.19
CA LEU A 145 -8.09 2.91 4.22
C LEU A 145 -8.77 2.75 5.59
N VAL A 146 -8.40 1.73 6.36
CA VAL A 146 -8.76 1.66 7.77
C VAL A 146 -7.94 2.70 8.51
N ALA A 147 -8.61 3.82 8.82
CA ALA A 147 -7.99 5.03 9.35
C ALA A 147 -7.52 4.87 10.80
N PHE A 148 -6.45 5.58 11.13
CA PHE A 148 -5.97 5.75 12.50
C PHE A 148 -6.15 7.21 12.93
N ALA A 149 -5.63 8.16 12.14
CA ALA A 149 -5.79 9.59 12.38
C ALA A 149 -6.17 10.29 11.06
N SER A 150 -7.47 10.42 10.82
CA SER A 150 -8.05 10.86 9.54
C SER A 150 -7.41 12.12 8.94
N SER A 151 -7.04 13.10 9.76
CA SER A 151 -6.45 14.37 9.31
C SER A 151 -4.99 14.25 8.85
N LEU A 152 -4.36 13.09 9.04
CA LEU A 152 -2.95 12.83 8.78
C LEU A 152 -2.75 11.66 7.81
N ASP A 153 -3.68 10.70 7.81
CA ASP A 153 -3.58 9.48 7.03
C ASP A 153 -3.47 9.74 5.52
N GLN A 154 -2.47 9.13 4.88
CA GLN A 154 -2.31 9.11 3.43
C GLN A 154 -1.87 7.73 2.95
N ILE A 155 -2.41 7.29 1.82
CA ILE A 155 -1.90 6.15 1.05
C ILE A 155 -0.79 6.66 0.13
N GLY A 156 0.29 5.90 -0.04
CA GLY A 156 1.35 6.24 -0.98
C GLY A 156 2.20 5.04 -1.39
N PRO A 157 3.00 5.19 -2.46
CA PRO A 157 3.80 4.10 -3.00
C PRO A 157 5.08 3.86 -2.20
N ILE A 158 5.51 2.60 -2.19
CA ILE A 158 6.85 2.14 -1.84
C ILE A 158 7.41 1.35 -3.02
N THR A 159 8.58 1.73 -3.52
CA THR A 159 9.17 1.25 -4.79
C THR A 159 10.69 1.23 -4.71
N LYS A 160 11.37 0.63 -5.69
CA LYS A 160 12.85 0.63 -5.75
C LYS A 160 13.45 1.91 -6.33
N SER A 161 12.72 2.64 -7.15
CA SER A 161 13.22 3.84 -7.82
C SER A 161 12.24 5.01 -7.71
N VAL A 162 12.76 6.23 -7.84
CA VAL A 162 11.93 7.44 -7.84
C VAL A 162 11.02 7.49 -9.07
N ALA A 163 11.47 6.94 -10.21
CA ALA A 163 10.68 6.85 -11.42
C ALA A 163 9.45 5.95 -11.22
N ASP A 164 9.64 4.78 -10.61
CA ASP A 164 8.53 3.89 -10.27
C ASP A 164 7.60 4.55 -9.25
N ALA A 165 8.14 5.23 -8.24
CA ALA A 165 7.32 5.95 -7.26
C ALA A 165 6.45 7.02 -7.93
N ALA A 166 7.01 7.76 -8.89
CA ALA A 166 6.28 8.78 -9.64
C ALA A 166 5.17 8.15 -10.49
N LEU A 167 5.47 7.09 -11.24
CA LEU A 167 4.51 6.35 -12.06
C LEU A 167 3.34 5.82 -11.22
N ILE A 168 3.64 5.09 -10.14
CA ILE A 168 2.60 4.52 -9.28
C ILE A 168 1.78 5.63 -8.60
N LEU A 169 2.44 6.72 -8.19
CA LEU A 169 1.74 7.86 -7.62
C LEU A 169 0.76 8.47 -8.62
N GLU A 170 1.17 8.72 -9.85
CA GLU A 170 0.32 9.25 -10.92
C GLU A 170 -0.95 8.42 -11.10
N LEU A 171 -0.82 7.09 -11.12
CA LEU A 171 -1.94 6.16 -11.28
C LEU A 171 -2.95 6.22 -10.13
N ILE A 172 -2.52 6.53 -8.91
CA ILE A 172 -3.41 6.55 -7.73
C ILE A 172 -3.89 7.96 -7.35
N LEU A 173 -3.35 9.02 -7.97
CA LEU A 173 -3.76 10.40 -7.74
C LEU A 173 -5.17 10.70 -8.27
N GLY A 174 -5.82 11.71 -7.69
CA GLY A 174 -7.03 12.34 -8.22
C GLY A 174 -8.23 12.29 -7.28
N HIS A 175 -9.17 13.22 -7.50
CA HIS A 175 -10.39 13.36 -6.70
C HIS A 175 -11.20 12.06 -6.68
N ASP A 176 -11.80 11.77 -5.53
CA ASP A 176 -12.72 10.67 -5.32
C ASP A 176 -13.98 11.20 -4.63
N PRO A 177 -15.17 11.09 -5.24
CA PRO A 177 -16.41 11.57 -4.63
C PRO A 177 -16.75 10.85 -3.32
N ARG A 178 -16.14 9.68 -3.04
CA ARG A 178 -16.32 8.94 -1.78
C ARG A 178 -15.43 9.44 -0.64
N ASP A 179 -14.46 10.30 -0.93
CA ASP A 179 -13.61 10.96 0.06
C ASP A 179 -13.84 12.48 -0.02
N ALA A 180 -14.61 13.00 0.93
CA ALA A 180 -14.95 14.41 1.04
C ALA A 180 -13.73 15.33 1.24
N THR A 181 -12.57 14.77 1.60
CA THR A 181 -11.31 15.51 1.79
C THR A 181 -10.36 15.39 0.60
N SER A 182 -10.72 14.61 -0.42
CA SER A 182 -9.90 14.47 -1.63
C SER A 182 -9.96 15.76 -2.47
N LEU A 183 -8.80 16.23 -2.89
CA LEU A 183 -8.66 17.49 -3.62
C LEU A 183 -9.11 17.33 -5.07
N ARG A 184 -9.90 18.30 -5.53
CA ARG A 184 -10.19 18.52 -6.96
C ARG A 184 -9.04 19.24 -7.65
N ALA A 185 -7.86 18.61 -7.62
CA ALA A 185 -6.66 19.10 -8.29
C ALA A 185 -6.33 18.18 -9.48
N PRO A 186 -5.79 18.73 -10.59
CA PRO A 186 -5.32 17.91 -11.70
C PRO A 186 -4.18 16.99 -11.26
N VAL A 187 -4.09 15.82 -11.92
CA VAL A 187 -2.92 14.94 -11.81
C VAL A 187 -1.79 15.60 -12.62
N PRO A 188 -0.62 15.89 -12.01
CA PRO A 188 0.54 16.41 -12.72
C PRO A 188 1.01 15.38 -13.77
N PRO A 189 1.53 15.85 -14.91
CA PRO A 189 2.16 14.99 -15.90
C PRO A 189 3.49 14.41 -15.39
#